data_AF-A0A381FJ19-F1
#
_entry.id   AF-A0A381FJ19-F1
#
_cell.length_a   1.000
_cell.length_b   1.000
_cell.length_c   1.000
_cell.angle_alpha   90.00
_cell.angle_beta   90.00
_cell.angle_gamma   90.00
#
_symmetry.space_group_name_H-M   'P 1'
#
loop_
_entity.id
_entity.type
_entity.pdbx_description
1 polymer ?
#
loop_
_entity_poly.entity_id
_entity_poly.type
_entity_poly.pdbx_seq_one_letter_code
_entity_poly.pdbx_strand_id
1 'polypeptide(L)'
;MHLSQNLLSGKHKYLLGVLLLLFVVLLSAAFSTDDNDDFNFDKREVLLRKIGHELLLQSGDSTSRVLPVKKIADHEYQISFENELTFQPDSLVNLTRRVLAKDPHANDYIVNVLNCGSSRVAYGFSISKSKKDDIVACIGRKQPKSCYMINIKFRPTGISITKSGYLLGGLSFLALIGFIFFRSKSVKSPKVMLENQQPYLFTLGSVQFDAKNRKLIINDTTIELTATESRVLLIFASSPNEIVERSRLQKEIWEDDGVIVGRSLDMFISKLRKKLEIDPNIKIVVIRGKGYRLEISA
;
A
#
# COMPACT_ATOMS: atom_id res chain seq x y z
N MET A 1 8.43 51.49 44.59
CA MET A 1 7.98 50.28 45.31
C MET A 1 6.92 49.60 44.44
N HIS A 2 7.10 48.31 44.18
CA HIS A 2 6.30 47.36 43.40
C HIS A 2 6.14 47.55 41.88
N LEU A 3 6.91 46.72 41.15
CA LEU A 3 6.83 46.48 39.71
C LEU A 3 5.92 45.27 39.43
N SER A 4 4.84 45.52 38.68
CA SER A 4 4.30 44.70 37.60
C SER A 4 4.15 43.18 37.83
N GLN A 5 2.94 42.79 38.23
CA GLN A 5 2.31 41.54 37.82
C GLN A 5 1.88 41.64 36.34
N ASN A 6 2.02 40.53 35.60
CA ASN A 6 1.30 40.15 34.36
C ASN A 6 2.21 39.77 33.17
N LEU A 7 2.84 38.59 33.21
CA LEU A 7 3.45 37.96 32.02
C LEU A 7 3.24 36.44 31.93
N LEU A 8 2.14 35.90 32.48
CA LEU A 8 1.85 34.45 32.48
C LEU A 8 0.53 34.04 31.81
N SER A 9 -0.28 34.96 31.26
CA SER A 9 -1.64 34.65 30.78
C SER A 9 -1.77 34.22 29.31
N GLY A 10 -0.74 34.45 28.48
CA GLY A 10 -0.83 34.23 27.03
C GLY A 10 -0.64 32.78 26.59
N LYS A 11 0.39 32.09 27.08
CA LYS A 11 0.86 30.82 26.49
C LYS A 11 -0.04 29.61 26.77
N HIS A 12 -0.70 29.56 27.93
CA HIS A 12 -1.59 28.44 28.27
C HIS A 12 -2.89 28.42 27.46
N LYS A 13 -3.40 29.60 27.04
CA LYS A 13 -4.64 29.69 26.25
C LYS A 13 -4.48 29.12 24.83
N TYR A 14 -3.32 29.32 24.21
CA TYR A 14 -3.01 28.76 22.88
C TYR A 14 -2.75 27.25 22.93
N LEU A 15 -2.08 26.76 23.98
CA LEU A 15 -1.83 25.33 24.16
C LEU A 15 -3.15 24.55 24.36
N LEU A 16 -4.07 25.10 25.16
CA LEU A 16 -5.40 24.51 25.38
C LEU A 16 -6.23 24.49 24.09
N GLY A 17 -6.18 25.57 23.32
CA GLY A 17 -6.88 25.67 22.02
C GLY A 17 -6.38 24.65 21.00
N VAL A 18 -5.07 24.42 20.91
CA VAL A 18 -4.47 23.42 20.00
C VAL A 18 -4.83 21.99 20.43
N LEU A 19 -4.81 21.70 21.73
CA LEU A 19 -5.22 20.39 22.27
C LEU A 19 -6.69 20.09 21.99
N LEU A 20 -7.56 21.10 22.09
CA LEU A 20 -8.99 20.97 21.81
C LEU A 20 -9.25 20.76 20.31
N LEU A 21 -8.48 21.42 19.44
CA LEU A 21 -8.54 21.27 17.98
C LEU A 21 -8.04 19.87 17.54
N LEU A 22 -6.96 19.38 18.15
CA LEU A 22 -6.45 18.02 17.94
C LEU A 22 -7.45 16.96 18.40
N PHE A 23 -8.12 17.18 19.53
CA PHE A 23 -9.15 16.29 20.05
C PHE A 23 -10.39 16.24 19.14
N VAL A 24 -10.80 17.38 18.58
CA VAL A 24 -11.90 17.43 17.59
C VAL A 24 -11.52 16.71 16.29
N VAL A 25 -10.27 16.83 15.82
CA VAL A 25 -9.77 16.11 14.64
C VAL A 25 -9.73 14.59 14.90
N LEU A 26 -9.25 14.17 16.07
CA LEU A 26 -9.20 12.75 16.46
C LEU A 26 -10.60 12.15 16.62
N LEU A 27 -11.54 12.87 17.22
CA LEU A 27 -12.94 12.46 17.28
C LEU A 27 -13.55 12.37 15.88
N SER A 28 -13.32 13.36 15.00
CA SER A 28 -13.86 13.34 13.64
C SER A 28 -13.32 12.18 12.80
N ALA A 29 -12.06 11.77 13.00
CA ALA A 29 -11.45 10.62 12.33
C ALA A 29 -11.93 9.28 12.89
N ALA A 30 -12.31 9.23 14.18
CA ALA A 30 -12.93 8.05 14.78
C ALA A 30 -14.40 7.88 14.38
N PHE A 31 -15.08 8.96 14.00
CA PHE A 31 -16.49 8.95 13.55
C PHE A 31 -16.69 8.90 12.04
N SER A 32 -15.61 8.86 11.24
CA SER A 32 -15.74 8.77 9.78
C SER A 32 -15.21 7.44 9.26
N THR A 33 -16.11 6.70 8.59
CA THR A 33 -15.87 5.49 7.78
C THR A 33 -16.02 4.16 8.52
N ASP A 34 -17.26 3.81 8.88
CA ASP A 34 -17.68 2.39 8.96
C ASP A 34 -19.12 2.24 8.41
N ASP A 35 -20.03 3.16 8.76
CA ASP A 35 -21.45 3.09 8.32
C ASP A 35 -21.66 3.17 6.79
N ASN A 36 -20.81 3.88 6.06
CA ASN A 36 -21.00 4.08 4.62
C ASN A 36 -20.54 2.86 3.80
N ASP A 37 -19.56 2.10 4.30
CA ASP A 37 -19.05 0.91 3.60
C ASP A 37 -20.02 -0.27 3.71
N ASP A 38 -20.69 -0.41 4.87
CA ASP A 38 -21.69 -1.45 5.12
C ASP A 38 -22.96 -1.23 4.28
N PHE A 39 -23.50 -0.01 4.26
CA PHE A 39 -24.67 0.32 3.43
C PHE A 39 -24.41 0.12 1.93
N ASN A 40 -23.20 0.44 1.44
CA ASN A 40 -22.82 0.21 0.06
C ASN A 40 -22.64 -1.29 -0.27
N PHE A 41 -22.18 -2.09 0.70
CA PHE A 41 -22.12 -3.54 0.58
C PHE A 41 -23.52 -4.16 0.45
N ASP A 42 -24.44 -3.79 1.33
CA ASP A 42 -25.83 -4.26 1.30
C ASP A 42 -26.53 -3.88 -0.01
N LYS A 43 -26.32 -2.64 -0.47
CA LYS A 43 -26.83 -2.18 -1.76
C LYS A 43 -26.31 -3.02 -2.92
N ARG A 44 -25.03 -3.42 -2.88
CA ARG A 44 -24.44 -4.30 -3.89
C ARG A 44 -25.07 -5.69 -3.85
N GLU A 45 -25.30 -6.25 -2.66
CA GLU A 45 -26.00 -7.53 -2.53
C GLU A 45 -27.37 -7.49 -3.21
N VAL A 46 -28.15 -6.42 -2.98
CA VAL A 46 -29.47 -6.24 -3.60
C VAL A 46 -29.37 -6.18 -5.14
N LEU A 47 -28.35 -5.51 -5.69
CA LEU A 47 -28.11 -5.47 -7.14
C LEU A 47 -27.76 -6.84 -7.70
N LEU A 48 -26.92 -7.61 -7.01
CA LEU A 48 -26.55 -8.97 -7.41
C LEU A 48 -27.77 -9.90 -7.39
N ARG A 49 -28.61 -9.81 -6.36
CA ARG A 49 -29.88 -10.54 -6.30
C ARG A 49 -30.82 -10.17 -7.44
N LYS A 50 -30.85 -8.88 -7.82
CA LYS A 50 -31.62 -8.43 -8.98
C LYS A 50 -31.14 -9.07 -10.29
N ILE A 51 -29.83 -9.25 -10.49
CA ILE A 51 -29.30 -9.98 -11.66
C ILE A 51 -29.83 -11.42 -11.66
N GLY A 52 -29.74 -12.12 -10.52
CA GLY A 52 -30.28 -13.49 -10.42
C GLY A 52 -31.79 -13.55 -10.72
N HIS A 53 -32.56 -12.61 -10.17
CA HIS A 53 -34.01 -12.57 -10.33
C HIS A 53 -34.42 -12.38 -11.80
N GLU A 54 -33.84 -11.38 -12.46
CA GLU A 54 -34.14 -11.08 -13.87
C GLU A 54 -33.68 -12.21 -14.80
N LEU A 55 -32.60 -12.91 -14.45
CA LEU A 55 -32.13 -14.09 -15.18
C LEU A 55 -33.13 -15.25 -15.09
N LEU A 56 -33.68 -15.52 -13.89
CA LEU A 56 -34.73 -16.52 -13.71
C LEU A 56 -35.96 -16.18 -14.54
N LEU A 57 -36.43 -14.93 -14.49
CA LEU A 57 -37.56 -14.47 -15.30
C LEU A 57 -37.32 -14.66 -16.81
N GLN A 58 -36.12 -14.32 -17.30
CA GLN A 58 -35.74 -14.53 -18.71
C GLN A 58 -35.68 -16.02 -19.10
N SER A 59 -35.41 -16.90 -18.14
CA SER A 59 -35.44 -18.35 -18.35
C SER A 59 -36.86 -18.94 -18.32
N GLY A 60 -37.88 -18.12 -18.03
CA GLY A 60 -39.27 -18.54 -17.88
C GLY A 60 -39.61 -19.04 -16.46
N ASP A 61 -38.76 -18.73 -15.47
CA ASP A 61 -38.94 -19.14 -14.09
C ASP A 61 -39.29 -17.94 -13.21
N SER A 62 -40.54 -17.88 -12.76
CA SER A 62 -41.06 -16.83 -11.87
C SER A 62 -41.18 -17.28 -10.41
N THR A 63 -40.81 -18.52 -10.10
CA THR A 63 -41.09 -19.16 -8.80
C THR A 63 -39.83 -19.48 -8.01
N SER A 64 -38.75 -19.88 -8.68
CA SER A 64 -37.50 -20.23 -8.02
C SER A 64 -36.90 -19.04 -7.31
N ARG A 65 -36.28 -19.30 -6.16
CA ARG A 65 -35.59 -18.26 -5.40
C ARG A 65 -34.16 -18.08 -5.88
N VAL A 66 -33.71 -16.84 -5.85
CA VAL A 66 -32.29 -16.52 -5.76
C VAL A 66 -31.88 -16.74 -4.31
N LEU A 67 -30.97 -17.67 -4.08
CA LEU A 67 -30.45 -17.98 -2.74
C LEU A 67 -29.62 -16.79 -2.21
N PRO A 68 -29.38 -16.71 -0.88
CA PRO A 68 -28.55 -15.66 -0.30
C PRO A 68 -27.20 -15.56 -1.02
N VAL A 69 -26.83 -14.35 -1.42
CA VAL A 69 -25.57 -14.09 -2.12
C VAL A 69 -24.43 -14.29 -1.14
N LYS A 70 -23.42 -15.05 -1.54
CA LYS A 70 -22.25 -15.33 -0.70
C LYS A 70 -21.07 -14.48 -1.13
N LYS A 71 -20.43 -13.77 -0.21
CA LYS A 71 -19.10 -13.19 -0.43
C LYS A 71 -18.06 -14.31 -0.28
N ILE A 72 -17.48 -14.78 -1.37
CA ILE A 72 -16.53 -15.92 -1.37
C ILE A 72 -15.07 -15.48 -1.30
N ALA A 73 -14.79 -14.24 -1.69
CA ALA A 73 -13.49 -13.59 -1.50
C ALA A 73 -13.68 -12.08 -1.40
N ASP A 74 -12.59 -11.35 -1.18
CA ASP A 74 -12.66 -9.90 -1.23
C ASP A 74 -13.05 -9.41 -2.64
N HIS A 75 -14.05 -8.53 -2.71
CA HIS A 75 -14.67 -8.08 -3.96
C HIS A 75 -15.22 -9.20 -4.89
N GLU A 76 -15.46 -10.41 -4.37
CA GLU A 76 -15.96 -11.54 -5.16
C GLU A 76 -17.20 -12.18 -4.52
N TYR A 77 -18.26 -12.28 -5.32
CA TYR A 77 -19.60 -12.65 -4.86
C TYR A 77 -20.16 -13.78 -5.70
N GLN A 78 -20.93 -14.66 -5.07
CA GLN A 78 -21.57 -15.80 -5.71
C GLN A 78 -23.09 -15.70 -5.60
N ILE A 79 -23.76 -15.74 -6.74
CA ILE A 79 -25.21 -15.87 -6.88
C ILE A 79 -25.51 -17.35 -7.12
N SER A 80 -26.44 -17.89 -6.35
CA SER A 80 -26.91 -19.28 -6.46
C SER A 80 -28.42 -19.30 -6.61
N PHE A 81 -28.93 -20.38 -7.18
CA PHE A 81 -30.35 -20.54 -7.51
C PHE A 81 -30.89 -21.80 -6.83
N GLU A 82 -32.17 -21.76 -6.49
CA GLU A 82 -32.86 -22.92 -5.90
C GLU A 82 -32.97 -24.10 -6.88
N ASN A 83 -33.22 -23.81 -8.15
CA ASN A 83 -33.42 -24.80 -9.20
C ASN A 83 -32.47 -24.57 -10.39
N GLU A 84 -32.36 -25.59 -11.24
CA GLU A 84 -31.63 -25.52 -12.51
C GLU A 84 -32.24 -24.51 -13.47
N LEU A 85 -31.39 -23.79 -14.19
CA LEU A 85 -31.80 -22.77 -15.16
C LEU A 85 -31.10 -22.92 -16.50
N THR A 86 -31.67 -22.28 -17.52
CA THR A 86 -31.06 -22.04 -18.83
C THR A 86 -30.89 -20.53 -19.01
N PHE A 87 -29.89 -20.11 -19.76
CA PHE A 87 -29.69 -18.68 -20.04
C PHE A 87 -29.09 -18.45 -21.42
N GLN A 88 -29.22 -17.21 -21.88
CA GLN A 88 -28.53 -16.71 -23.06
C GLN A 88 -27.39 -15.79 -22.61
N PRO A 89 -26.14 -16.01 -23.08
CA PRO A 89 -24.98 -15.15 -22.82
C PRO A 89 -25.27 -13.66 -23.04
N ASP A 90 -25.91 -13.30 -24.15
CA ASP A 90 -26.24 -11.90 -24.48
C ASP A 90 -27.13 -11.25 -23.43
N SER A 91 -28.16 -11.98 -23.00
CA SER A 91 -29.11 -11.52 -22.01
C SER A 91 -28.43 -11.32 -20.66
N LEU A 92 -27.56 -12.25 -20.25
CA LEU A 92 -26.78 -12.13 -19.02
C LEU A 92 -25.80 -10.96 -19.06
N VAL A 93 -25.07 -10.77 -20.16
CA VAL A 93 -24.12 -9.66 -20.34
C VAL A 93 -24.85 -8.32 -20.28
N ASN A 94 -25.93 -8.16 -21.03
CA ASN A 94 -26.70 -6.92 -21.10
C ASN A 94 -27.40 -6.61 -19.77
N LEU A 95 -27.95 -7.63 -19.11
CA LEU A 95 -28.53 -7.52 -17.78
C LEU A 95 -27.49 -7.04 -16.76
N THR A 96 -26.32 -7.69 -16.73
CA THR A 96 -25.25 -7.36 -15.79
C THR A 96 -24.76 -5.93 -16.02
N ARG A 97 -24.49 -5.53 -17.27
CA ARG A 97 -24.12 -4.14 -17.60
C ARG A 97 -25.14 -3.13 -17.12
N ARG A 98 -26.43 -3.39 -17.37
CA ARG A 98 -27.52 -2.48 -16.99
C ARG A 98 -27.68 -2.35 -15.48
N VAL A 99 -27.62 -3.47 -14.75
CA VAL A 99 -27.84 -3.50 -13.31
C VAL A 99 -26.64 -2.92 -12.57
N LEU A 100 -25.42 -3.29 -12.96
CA LEU A 100 -24.19 -2.83 -12.31
C LEU A 100 -23.82 -1.39 -12.65
N ALA A 101 -24.32 -0.81 -13.75
CA ALA A 101 -24.16 0.63 -14.03
C ALA A 101 -24.77 1.54 -12.94
N LYS A 102 -25.59 0.99 -12.03
CA LYS A 102 -26.14 1.70 -10.87
C LYS A 102 -25.19 1.77 -9.66
N ASP A 103 -24.11 0.99 -9.69
CA ASP A 103 -23.06 1.00 -8.67
C ASP A 103 -21.82 1.74 -9.23
N PRO A 104 -21.47 2.93 -8.71
CA PRO A 104 -20.30 3.70 -9.15
C PRO A 104 -18.97 2.94 -9.03
N HIS A 105 -18.90 1.91 -8.18
CA HIS A 105 -17.71 1.11 -7.92
C HIS A 105 -17.65 -0.17 -8.78
N ALA A 106 -18.67 -0.42 -9.61
CA ALA A 106 -18.80 -1.62 -10.43
C ALA A 106 -18.46 -1.38 -11.92
N ASN A 107 -17.42 -0.58 -12.21
CA ASN A 107 -17.05 -0.25 -13.59
C ASN A 107 -16.23 -1.33 -14.30
N ASP A 108 -15.49 -2.13 -13.53
CA ASP A 108 -14.60 -3.18 -14.03
C ASP A 108 -14.90 -4.47 -13.28
N TYR A 109 -15.36 -5.50 -13.99
CA TYR A 109 -15.74 -6.76 -13.37
C TYR A 109 -15.61 -7.95 -14.32
N ILE A 110 -15.50 -9.14 -13.73
CA ILE A 110 -15.49 -10.42 -14.41
C ILE A 110 -16.67 -11.23 -13.89
N VAL A 111 -17.42 -11.84 -14.81
CA VAL A 111 -18.51 -12.77 -14.49
C VAL A 111 -18.13 -14.15 -14.97
N ASN A 112 -18.20 -15.13 -14.08
CA ASN A 112 -18.01 -16.54 -14.38
C ASN A 112 -19.27 -17.31 -13.99
N VAL A 113 -19.85 -18.04 -14.93
CA VAL A 113 -20.92 -19.00 -14.70
C VAL A 113 -20.27 -20.38 -14.55
N LEU A 114 -20.47 -21.02 -13.41
CA LEU A 114 -19.86 -22.30 -13.04
C LEU A 114 -20.93 -23.39 -12.94
N ASN A 115 -20.56 -24.63 -13.28
CA ASN A 115 -21.41 -25.79 -12.99
C ASN A 115 -21.32 -26.15 -11.50
N CYS A 116 -22.46 -26.40 -10.84
CA CYS A 116 -22.50 -26.67 -9.40
C CYS A 116 -21.61 -27.86 -8.95
N GLY A 117 -21.60 -28.95 -9.71
CA GLY A 117 -20.92 -30.19 -9.29
C GLY A 117 -19.41 -30.22 -9.53
N SER A 118 -18.89 -29.45 -10.50
CA SER A 118 -17.48 -29.47 -10.87
C SER A 118 -16.74 -28.17 -10.58
N SER A 119 -17.46 -27.09 -10.26
CA SER A 119 -16.92 -25.73 -10.13
C SER A 119 -16.09 -25.29 -11.34
N ARG A 120 -16.29 -25.91 -12.51
CA ARG A 120 -15.67 -25.52 -13.77
C ARG A 120 -16.51 -24.44 -14.44
N VAL A 121 -15.82 -23.47 -15.02
CA VAL A 121 -16.44 -22.36 -15.75
C VAL A 121 -17.14 -22.92 -17.01
N ALA A 122 -18.45 -22.77 -17.05
CA ALA A 122 -19.29 -23.08 -18.21
C ALA A 122 -19.31 -21.90 -19.21
N TYR A 123 -19.29 -20.68 -18.68
CA TYR A 123 -19.31 -19.45 -19.46
C TYR A 123 -18.67 -18.31 -18.65
N GLY A 124 -18.06 -17.34 -19.32
CA GLY A 124 -17.55 -16.15 -18.64
C GLY A 124 -17.35 -14.98 -19.57
N PHE A 125 -17.33 -13.78 -19.00
CA PHE A 125 -17.06 -12.53 -19.71
C PHE A 125 -16.45 -11.49 -18.78
N SER A 126 -15.73 -10.52 -19.34
CA SER A 126 -15.17 -9.37 -18.62
C SER A 126 -15.68 -8.07 -19.21
N ILE A 127 -16.02 -7.13 -18.34
CA ILE A 127 -16.42 -5.77 -18.70
C ILE A 127 -15.43 -4.79 -18.06
N SER A 128 -14.99 -3.82 -18.86
CA SER A 128 -14.04 -2.77 -18.49
C SER A 128 -14.68 -1.39 -18.67
N LYS A 129 -14.27 -0.45 -17.81
CA LYS A 129 -14.67 0.97 -17.93
C LYS A 129 -14.30 1.55 -19.29
N SER A 130 -13.17 1.11 -19.86
CA SER A 130 -12.64 1.61 -21.14
C SER A 130 -13.39 1.05 -22.35
N LYS A 131 -14.20 0.00 -22.16
CA LYS A 131 -14.81 -0.86 -23.20
C LYS A 131 -13.82 -1.56 -24.16
N LYS A 132 -12.55 -1.14 -24.20
CA LYS A 132 -11.52 -1.71 -25.09
C LYS A 132 -11.08 -3.10 -24.65
N ASP A 133 -11.23 -3.39 -23.35
CA ASP A 133 -10.82 -4.66 -22.74
C ASP A 133 -12.02 -5.58 -22.43
N ASP A 134 -13.19 -5.29 -23.01
CA ASP A 134 -14.37 -6.14 -22.88
C ASP A 134 -14.14 -7.46 -23.63
N ILE A 135 -14.26 -8.58 -22.92
CA ILE A 135 -14.17 -9.92 -23.50
C ILE A 135 -15.54 -10.57 -23.34
N VAL A 136 -16.29 -10.64 -24.44
CA VAL A 136 -17.60 -11.30 -24.49
C VAL A 136 -17.59 -12.34 -25.60
N ALA A 137 -17.75 -13.60 -25.22
CA ALA A 137 -17.82 -14.73 -26.14
C ALA A 137 -19.23 -15.35 -26.17
N CYS A 138 -19.43 -16.28 -27.11
CA CYS A 138 -20.62 -17.15 -27.20
C CYS A 138 -21.98 -16.44 -27.39
N ILE A 139 -21.95 -15.22 -27.95
CA ILE A 139 -23.14 -14.48 -28.38
C ILE A 139 -24.01 -15.33 -29.30
N GLY A 140 -25.32 -15.33 -29.06
CA GLY A 140 -26.35 -16.06 -29.80
C GLY A 140 -26.56 -17.51 -29.37
N ARG A 141 -25.81 -18.04 -28.39
CA ARG A 141 -25.91 -19.45 -27.97
C ARG A 141 -26.75 -19.64 -26.72
N LYS A 142 -27.85 -20.39 -26.79
CA LYS A 142 -28.59 -20.79 -25.58
C LYS A 142 -27.82 -21.87 -24.82
N GLN A 143 -27.58 -21.65 -23.53
CA GLN A 143 -26.95 -22.65 -22.66
C GLN A 143 -27.97 -23.72 -22.25
N PRO A 144 -27.58 -24.99 -22.09
CA PRO A 144 -28.50 -26.05 -21.67
C PRO A 144 -29.07 -25.77 -20.28
N LYS A 145 -30.20 -26.40 -19.94
CA LYS A 145 -30.72 -26.34 -18.57
C LYS A 145 -29.83 -27.19 -17.66
N SER A 146 -29.27 -26.57 -16.62
CA SER A 146 -28.36 -27.24 -15.68
C SER A 146 -28.27 -26.45 -14.37
N CYS A 147 -27.62 -27.04 -13.37
CA CYS A 147 -27.27 -26.33 -12.14
C CYS A 147 -26.07 -25.41 -12.36
N TYR A 148 -26.35 -24.10 -12.31
CA TYR A 148 -25.35 -23.05 -12.47
C TYR A 148 -25.22 -22.18 -11.22
N MET A 149 -24.01 -21.68 -10.98
CA MET A 149 -23.70 -20.60 -10.04
C MET A 149 -23.02 -19.47 -10.79
N ILE A 150 -23.20 -18.23 -10.36
CA ILE A 150 -22.59 -17.07 -11.01
C ILE A 150 -21.66 -16.38 -10.01
N ASN A 151 -20.37 -16.40 -10.29
CA ASN A 151 -19.40 -15.61 -9.56
C ASN A 151 -19.19 -14.27 -10.28
N ILE A 152 -19.26 -13.17 -9.54
CA ILE A 152 -18.96 -11.83 -10.02
C ILE A 152 -17.83 -11.25 -9.18
N LYS A 153 -16.72 -10.94 -9.84
CA LYS A 153 -15.52 -10.36 -9.24
C LYS A 153 -15.35 -8.93 -9.72
N PHE A 154 -15.28 -8.00 -8.78
CA PHE A 154 -15.08 -6.59 -9.06
C PHE A 154 -13.60 -6.24 -8.94
N ARG A 155 -13.12 -5.36 -9.82
CA ARG A 155 -11.81 -4.73 -9.62
C ARG A 155 -11.94 -3.72 -8.47
N PRO A 156 -11.03 -3.71 -7.49
CA PRO A 156 -11.05 -2.72 -6.44
C PRO A 156 -10.93 -1.31 -7.04
N THR A 157 -11.97 -0.49 -6.86
CA THR A 157 -12.01 0.91 -7.29
C THR A 157 -11.65 1.80 -6.10
N GLY A 158 -10.38 1.75 -5.74
CA GLY A 158 -9.82 2.54 -4.65
C GLY A 158 -8.36 2.15 -4.46
N ILE A 159 -7.54 3.12 -4.09
CA ILE A 159 -6.30 2.81 -3.37
C ILE A 159 -6.78 1.95 -2.20
N SER A 160 -6.36 0.69 -2.14
CA SER A 160 -6.36 -0.05 -0.89
C SER A 160 -5.45 0.73 0.04
N ILE A 161 -5.99 1.79 0.63
CA ILE A 161 -5.52 2.31 1.89
C ILE A 161 -5.92 1.18 2.81
N THR A 162 -5.02 0.20 2.89
CA THR A 162 -4.91 -0.61 4.08
C THR A 162 -5.15 0.35 5.25
N LYS A 163 -5.95 -0.04 6.23
CA LYS A 163 -6.27 0.71 7.45
C LYS A 163 -5.03 1.24 8.24
N SER A 164 -3.83 1.27 7.65
CA SER A 164 -2.55 1.79 8.13
C SER A 164 -2.12 3.17 7.59
N GLY A 165 -2.74 3.73 6.54
CA GLY A 165 -2.19 4.91 5.84
C GLY A 165 -2.55 6.29 6.41
N TYR A 166 -3.79 6.49 6.89
CA TYR A 166 -4.26 7.82 7.32
C TYR A 166 -3.76 8.25 8.69
N LEU A 167 -3.30 7.31 9.53
CA LEU A 167 -2.62 7.65 10.78
C LEU A 167 -1.22 8.24 10.53
N LEU A 168 -0.59 7.97 9.39
CA LEU A 168 0.74 8.53 9.05
C LEU A 168 0.68 9.88 8.32
N GLY A 169 -0.38 10.16 7.57
CA GLY A 169 -0.55 11.42 6.84
C GLY A 169 -0.86 12.62 7.75
N GLY A 170 -1.72 12.43 8.76
CA GLY A 170 -2.08 13.50 9.71
C GLY A 170 -0.92 13.91 10.63
N LEU A 171 -0.07 12.97 11.02
CA LEU A 171 1.14 13.23 11.81
C LEU A 171 2.20 14.02 11.04
N SER A 172 2.24 13.88 9.71
CA SER A 172 3.22 14.58 8.86
C SER A 172 2.92 16.08 8.72
N PHE A 173 1.64 16.48 8.73
CA PHE A 173 1.24 17.89 8.74
C PHE A 173 1.45 18.56 10.11
N LEU A 174 1.23 17.83 11.21
CA LEU A 174 1.56 18.31 12.56
C LEU A 174 3.07 18.44 12.79
N ALA A 175 3.86 17.53 12.22
CA ALA A 175 5.32 17.64 12.21
C ALA A 175 5.79 18.86 11.41
N LEU A 176 5.13 19.23 10.30
CA LEU A 176 5.51 20.40 9.49
C LEU A 176 5.22 21.74 10.20
N ILE A 177 4.06 21.86 10.86
CA ILE A 177 3.72 23.04 11.68
C ILE A 177 4.66 23.13 12.89
N GLY A 178 4.99 21.98 13.51
CA GLY A 178 6.02 21.89 14.54
C GLY A 178 7.42 22.31 14.05
N PHE A 179 7.80 21.92 12.83
CA PHE A 179 9.13 22.18 12.25
C PHE A 179 9.34 23.66 11.87
N ILE A 180 8.29 24.38 11.46
CA ILE A 180 8.36 25.83 11.18
C ILE A 180 8.49 26.63 12.48
N PHE A 181 7.79 26.25 13.56
CA PHE A 181 7.93 26.92 14.85
C PHE A 181 9.24 26.57 15.59
N PHE A 182 9.82 25.38 15.38
CA PHE A 182 11.07 24.98 16.03
C PHE A 182 12.35 25.48 15.33
N ARG A 183 12.26 26.02 14.11
CA ARG A 183 13.44 26.56 13.40
C ARG A 183 13.83 27.98 13.81
N SER A 184 13.05 28.65 14.68
CA SER A 184 13.37 29.98 15.18
C SER A 184 13.70 29.97 16.68
N LYS A 185 14.80 29.29 17.03
CA LYS A 185 15.65 29.69 18.17
C LYS A 185 17.02 29.04 18.07
N SER A 186 17.87 29.64 17.26
CA SER A 186 19.32 29.53 17.41
C SER A 186 19.71 30.26 18.70
N VAL A 187 19.91 29.53 19.80
CA VAL A 187 20.63 30.03 20.97
C VAL A 187 21.40 28.88 21.65
N LYS A 188 22.72 28.96 21.49
CA LYS A 188 23.83 28.54 22.37
C LYS A 188 23.63 27.34 23.31
N SER A 189 24.50 26.34 23.10
CA SER A 189 24.93 25.26 24.02
C SER A 189 25.15 25.76 25.46
N PRO A 190 24.79 24.96 26.48
CA PRO A 190 25.82 24.11 27.11
C PRO A 190 25.36 22.73 27.64
N LYS A 191 26.26 21.75 27.47
CA LYS A 191 26.67 20.61 28.33
C LYS A 191 25.63 19.77 29.12
N VAL A 192 25.76 18.45 28.90
CA VAL A 192 25.95 17.31 29.85
C VAL A 192 25.14 16.07 29.44
N MET A 193 25.90 14.99 29.18
CA MET A 193 25.70 13.51 29.19
C MET A 193 24.43 12.96 29.89
N LEU A 194 23.90 11.74 29.63
CA LEU A 194 24.38 10.43 29.16
C LEU A 194 23.09 9.62 28.77
N GLU A 195 22.92 9.04 27.58
CA GLU A 195 23.15 7.61 27.19
C GLU A 195 21.95 6.64 27.27
N ASN A 196 21.50 6.16 26.09
CA ASN A 196 21.42 4.76 25.62
C ASN A 196 20.49 4.65 24.38
N GLN A 197 20.74 3.96 23.26
CA GLN A 197 21.95 3.52 22.53
C GLN A 197 21.42 2.75 21.29
N GLN A 198 21.58 3.31 20.09
CA GLN A 198 22.08 2.61 18.90
C GLN A 198 22.78 3.68 18.06
N PRO A 199 24.10 3.56 17.82
CA PRO A 199 24.82 4.56 17.07
C PRO A 199 24.46 4.40 15.59
N TYR A 200 23.72 5.36 15.04
CA TYR A 200 23.64 5.55 13.59
C TYR A 200 24.97 6.07 12.99
N LEU A 201 26.07 5.99 13.76
CA LEU A 201 27.42 6.39 13.39
C LEU A 201 28.29 5.14 13.38
N PHE A 202 28.81 4.81 12.20
CA PHE A 202 29.71 3.68 11.98
C PHE A 202 31.09 4.20 11.63
N THR A 203 32.12 3.69 12.29
CA THR A 203 33.50 3.97 11.91
C THR A 203 33.95 2.89 10.93
N LEU A 204 34.19 3.29 9.68
CA LEU A 204 34.69 2.45 8.61
C LEU A 204 36.09 2.95 8.26
N GLY A 205 37.15 2.32 8.78
CA GLY A 205 38.51 2.84 8.62
C GLY A 205 38.63 4.28 9.14
N SER A 206 39.09 5.20 8.28
CA SER A 206 39.16 6.65 8.57
C SER A 206 37.87 7.42 8.26
N VAL A 207 36.86 6.75 7.70
CA VAL A 207 35.56 7.34 7.34
C VAL A 207 34.55 7.12 8.46
N GLN A 208 33.87 8.18 8.88
CA GLN A 208 32.68 8.08 9.71
C GLN A 208 31.43 8.11 8.85
N PHE A 209 30.65 7.04 8.89
CA PHE A 209 29.35 6.94 8.23
C PHE A 209 28.23 7.28 9.20
N ASP A 210 27.56 8.40 8.95
CA ASP A 210 26.33 8.82 9.64
C ASP A 210 25.12 8.36 8.83
N ALA A 211 24.55 7.23 9.22
CA ALA A 211 23.38 6.63 8.61
C ALA A 211 22.12 7.50 8.77
N LYS A 212 22.03 8.27 9.87
CA LYS A 212 20.87 9.12 10.16
C LYS A 212 20.84 10.33 9.25
N ASN A 213 21.98 10.98 9.08
CA ASN A 213 22.12 12.16 8.23
C ASN A 213 22.49 11.82 6.78
N ARG A 214 22.72 10.54 6.47
CA ARG A 214 23.13 10.01 5.16
C ARG A 214 24.42 10.67 4.66
N LYS A 215 25.45 10.69 5.52
CA LYS A 215 26.70 11.39 5.25
C LYS A 215 27.90 10.49 5.51
N LEU A 216 28.92 10.61 4.66
CA LEU A 216 30.27 10.14 4.96
C LEU A 216 31.11 11.34 5.34
N ILE A 217 31.79 11.24 6.48
CA ILE A 217 32.62 12.29 7.05
C ILE A 217 34.04 11.72 7.11
N ILE A 218 34.97 12.36 6.42
CA ILE A 218 36.39 12.06 6.52
C ILE A 218 37.15 13.37 6.63
N ASN A 219 37.89 13.55 7.72
CA ASN A 219 38.49 14.82 8.09
C ASN A 219 37.43 15.95 8.06
N ASP A 220 37.63 16.99 7.25
CA ASP A 220 36.69 18.11 7.06
C ASP A 220 35.77 17.96 5.83
N THR A 221 35.84 16.84 5.13
CA THR A 221 35.04 16.61 3.91
C THR A 221 33.80 15.79 4.25
N THR A 222 32.64 16.34 3.91
CA THR A 222 31.35 15.65 4.04
C THR A 222 30.81 15.29 2.66
N ILE A 223 30.53 14.01 2.44
CA ILE A 223 29.94 13.49 1.20
C ILE A 223 28.51 13.05 1.49
N GLU A 224 27.54 13.57 0.73
CA GLU A 224 26.15 13.17 0.87
C GLU A 224 25.87 11.85 0.14
N LEU A 225 25.08 10.99 0.78
CA LEU A 225 24.57 9.75 0.23
C LEU A 225 23.09 9.90 -0.12
N THR A 226 22.69 9.30 -1.23
CA THR A 226 21.27 9.10 -1.52
C THR A 226 20.66 8.11 -0.52
N ALA A 227 19.33 8.09 -0.40
CA ALA A 227 18.65 7.16 0.50
C ALA A 227 19.05 5.70 0.24
N THR A 228 19.08 5.28 -1.02
CA THR A 228 19.46 3.92 -1.41
C THR A 228 20.94 3.61 -1.13
N GLU A 229 21.86 4.53 -1.44
CA GLU A 229 23.28 4.35 -1.12
C GLU A 229 23.51 4.20 0.38
N SER A 230 22.84 5.03 1.19
CA SER A 230 22.93 4.96 2.65
C SER A 230 22.38 3.64 3.20
N ARG A 231 21.27 3.12 2.66
CA ARG A 231 20.72 1.81 3.05
C ARG A 231 21.70 0.68 2.72
N VAL A 232 22.23 0.65 1.49
CA VAL A 232 23.21 -0.37 1.09
C VAL A 232 24.45 -0.34 1.97
N LEU A 233 24.98 0.87 2.25
CA LEU A 233 26.16 1.00 3.11
C LEU A 233 25.86 0.62 4.56
N LEU A 234 24.65 0.89 5.06
CA LEU A 234 24.24 0.48 6.41
C LEU A 234 24.26 -1.05 6.58
N ILE A 235 23.82 -1.80 5.58
CA ILE A 235 23.86 -3.27 5.61
C ILE A 235 25.31 -3.75 5.73
N PHE A 236 26.21 -3.17 4.94
CA PHE A 236 27.64 -3.49 5.01
C PHE A 236 28.30 -3.04 6.32
N ALA A 237 27.94 -1.86 6.83
CA ALA A 237 28.52 -1.28 8.05
C ALA A 237 28.06 -2.00 9.32
N SER A 238 26.87 -2.62 9.28
CA SER A 238 26.34 -3.44 10.39
C SER A 238 27.02 -4.81 10.48
N SER A 239 27.59 -5.28 9.37
CA SER A 239 28.29 -6.57 9.27
C SER A 239 29.60 -6.41 8.50
N PRO A 240 30.56 -5.60 9.02
CA PRO A 240 31.82 -5.36 8.33
C PRO A 240 32.63 -6.65 8.22
N ASN A 241 33.35 -6.82 7.11
CA ASN A 241 34.13 -8.01 6.79
C ASN A 241 33.32 -9.33 6.63
N GLU A 242 31.99 -9.27 6.66
CA GLU A 242 31.13 -10.42 6.37
C GLU A 242 30.64 -10.44 4.92
N ILE A 243 30.28 -11.63 4.43
CA ILE A 243 29.72 -11.80 3.09
C ILE A 243 28.22 -11.50 3.17
N VAL A 244 27.79 -10.46 2.45
CA VAL A 244 26.38 -10.15 2.26
C VAL A 244 25.93 -10.72 0.91
N GLU A 245 24.94 -11.60 0.96
CA GLU A 245 24.38 -12.24 -0.23
C GLU A 245 23.71 -11.22 -1.16
N ARG A 246 23.84 -11.46 -2.48
CA ARG A 246 23.23 -10.60 -3.49
C ARG A 246 21.70 -10.57 -3.36
N SER A 247 21.09 -11.71 -3.06
CA SER A 247 19.64 -11.87 -2.81
C SER A 247 19.18 -11.00 -1.64
N ARG A 248 19.93 -11.01 -0.53
CA ARG A 248 19.64 -10.19 0.66
C ARG A 248 19.72 -8.70 0.36
N LEU A 249 20.78 -8.25 -0.31
CA LEU A 249 20.89 -6.85 -0.75
C LEU A 249 19.74 -6.47 -1.67
N GLN A 250 19.32 -7.36 -2.57
CA GLN A 250 18.18 -7.08 -3.44
C GLN A 250 16.87 -6.97 -2.66
N LYS A 251 16.64 -7.88 -1.74
CA LYS A 251 15.46 -7.89 -0.89
C LYS A 251 15.31 -6.57 -0.12
N GLU A 252 16.35 -6.19 0.63
CA GLU A 252 16.32 -5.02 1.52
C GLU A 252 16.32 -3.67 0.77
N ILE A 253 16.75 -3.63 -0.49
CA ILE A 253 16.70 -2.40 -1.31
C ILE A 253 15.34 -2.21 -1.97
N TRP A 254 14.70 -3.29 -2.45
CA TRP A 254 13.54 -3.20 -3.35
C TRP A 254 12.19 -3.62 -2.74
N GLU A 255 12.14 -4.38 -1.63
CA GLU A 255 10.85 -4.78 -1.02
C GLU A 255 10.17 -3.65 -0.24
N ASP A 256 10.91 -2.70 0.32
CA ASP A 256 10.34 -1.63 1.17
C ASP A 256 9.78 -0.42 0.39
N ASP A 257 10.19 -0.20 -0.86
CA ASP A 257 9.80 1.01 -1.60
C ASP A 257 8.75 0.76 -2.70
N GLY A 258 8.33 -0.49 -2.98
CA GLY A 258 7.33 -0.78 -4.02
C GLY A 258 7.72 -0.31 -5.44
N VAL A 259 8.98 0.10 -5.65
CA VAL A 259 9.47 0.63 -6.91
C VAL A 259 9.90 -0.51 -7.82
N ILE A 260 9.00 -0.90 -8.73
CA ILE A 260 9.34 -1.73 -9.90
C ILE A 260 10.06 -0.84 -10.92
N VAL A 261 11.35 -0.53 -10.75
CA VAL A 261 12.16 0.05 -11.86
C VAL A 261 13.68 -0.23 -11.76
N GLY A 262 14.16 -1.12 -12.64
CA GLY A 262 15.12 -0.78 -13.71
C GLY A 262 16.58 -0.39 -13.42
N ARG A 263 17.06 -0.31 -12.18
CA ARG A 263 18.50 -0.04 -11.89
C ARG A 263 19.15 -1.21 -11.17
N SER A 264 20.29 -1.70 -11.70
CA SER A 264 20.98 -2.84 -11.13
C SER A 264 21.65 -2.50 -9.80
N LEU A 265 21.67 -3.46 -8.85
CA LEU A 265 22.49 -3.41 -7.62
C LEU A 265 23.94 -3.00 -7.93
N ASP A 266 24.47 -3.49 -9.04
CA ASP A 266 25.83 -3.21 -9.51
C ASP A 266 26.09 -1.71 -9.71
N MET A 267 25.09 -0.94 -10.15
CA MET A 267 25.20 0.51 -10.28
C MET A 267 25.39 1.18 -8.91
N PHE A 268 24.64 0.75 -7.89
CA PHE A 268 24.75 1.31 -6.53
C PHE A 268 26.08 0.92 -5.87
N ILE A 269 26.51 -0.33 -6.05
CA ILE A 269 27.84 -0.79 -5.59
C ILE A 269 28.95 0.03 -6.27
N SER A 270 28.83 0.30 -7.57
CA SER A 270 29.80 1.13 -8.31
C SER A 270 29.86 2.57 -7.78
N LYS A 271 28.71 3.19 -7.49
CA LYS A 271 28.66 4.53 -6.90
C LYS A 271 29.25 4.57 -5.49
N LEU A 272 28.94 3.58 -4.65
CA LEU A 272 29.49 3.49 -3.31
C LEU A 272 31.01 3.29 -3.34
N ARG A 273 31.54 2.45 -4.23
CA ARG A 273 32.99 2.31 -4.42
C ARG A 273 33.66 3.66 -4.69
N LYS A 274 33.14 4.44 -5.66
CA LYS A 274 33.68 5.77 -5.97
C LYS A 274 33.67 6.73 -4.77
N LYS A 275 32.67 6.63 -3.90
CA LYS A 275 32.57 7.47 -2.69
C LYS A 275 33.48 6.99 -1.55
N LEU A 276 33.74 5.68 -1.48
CA LEU A 276 34.61 5.06 -0.48
C LEU A 276 36.08 5.01 -0.91
N GLU A 277 36.39 5.20 -2.20
CA GLU A 277 37.75 5.28 -2.76
C GLU A 277 38.63 6.36 -2.09
N ILE A 278 38.03 7.28 -1.33
CA ILE A 278 38.75 8.29 -0.54
C ILE A 278 39.60 7.69 0.58
N ASP A 279 39.25 6.49 1.06
CA ASP A 279 40.06 5.74 2.01
C ASP A 279 40.53 4.41 1.36
N PRO A 280 41.84 4.23 1.12
CA PRO A 280 42.35 3.01 0.50
C PRO A 280 42.14 1.74 1.35
N ASN A 281 41.82 1.88 2.63
CA ASN A 281 41.58 0.78 3.55
C ASN A 281 40.15 0.25 3.53
N ILE A 282 39.24 0.90 2.79
CA ILE A 282 37.83 0.51 2.68
C ILE A 282 37.52 0.06 1.26
N LYS A 283 37.15 -1.21 1.08
CA LYS A 283 36.83 -1.74 -0.26
C LYS A 283 35.61 -2.64 -0.23
N ILE A 284 34.69 -2.42 -1.17
CA ILE A 284 33.61 -3.38 -1.42
C ILE A 284 34.09 -4.39 -2.47
N VAL A 285 34.37 -5.62 -2.06
CA VAL A 285 34.84 -6.70 -2.94
C VAL A 285 33.69 -7.60 -3.39
N VAL A 286 33.84 -8.22 -4.56
CA VAL A 286 32.89 -9.22 -5.08
C VAL A 286 33.37 -10.61 -4.70
N ILE A 287 32.52 -11.38 -4.03
CA ILE A 287 32.75 -12.80 -3.75
C ILE A 287 31.95 -13.62 -4.77
N ARG A 288 32.66 -14.19 -5.75
CA ARG A 288 32.07 -14.93 -6.88
C ARG A 288 31.09 -16.01 -6.37
N GLY A 289 29.88 -16.01 -6.93
CA GLY A 289 28.84 -16.98 -6.60
C GLY A 289 28.12 -16.76 -5.26
N LYS A 290 28.50 -15.76 -4.44
CA LYS A 290 27.87 -15.49 -3.15
C LYS A 290 27.29 -14.07 -3.03
N GLY A 291 28.10 -13.04 -3.29
CA GLY A 291 27.67 -11.66 -3.10
C GLY A 291 28.82 -10.68 -2.96
N TYR A 292 28.73 -9.80 -1.98
CA TYR A 292 29.71 -8.72 -1.74
C TYR A 292 30.17 -8.73 -0.29
N ARG A 293 31.35 -8.17 -0.05
CA ARG A 293 31.89 -7.95 1.29
C ARG A 293 32.48 -6.54 1.36
N LEU A 294 32.19 -5.83 2.44
CA LEU A 294 32.91 -4.61 2.78
C LEU A 294 34.14 -5.00 3.60
N GLU A 295 35.32 -4.85 3.01
CA GLU A 295 36.59 -5.04 3.67
C GLU A 295 37.06 -3.73 4.29
N ILE A 296 37.43 -3.80 5.56
CA ILE A 296 38.00 -2.69 6.32
C ILE A 296 39.32 -3.19 6.89
N SER A 297 40.42 -2.69 6.36
CA SER A 297 41.75 -2.93 6.91
C SER A 297 42.05 -1.89 8.00
N ALA A 298 42.56 -2.35 9.14
CA ALA A 298 43.04 -1.47 10.22
C ALA A 298 44.41 -0.88 9.89
#